data_AF-A0A239GJV7-F1
#
_entry.id   AF-A0A239GJV7-F1
#
_cell.length_a   1.000
_cell.length_b   1.000
_cell.length_c   1.000
_cell.angle_alpha   90.00
_cell.angle_beta   90.00
_cell.angle_gamma   90.00
#
_symmetry.space_group_name_H-M   'P 1'
#
loop_
_entity.id
_entity.type
_entity.pdbx_description
1 polymer ?
#
loop_
_entity_poly.entity_id
_entity_poly.type
_entity_poly.pdbx_seq_one_letter_code
_entity_poly.pdbx_strand_id
1 'polypeptide(L)'
;MKLIKLICLLVLFTSCSDDVQESLTDVKENLATESLHLEAADSVAIIEKLERTLSAATPGQKITFQTSEVKEIEGAYYLIARNDEYVSTTLLKEGDDNTLVTAGISCTSKACSGSSTSCVPKSDGKSCTPCLTGDCTKTVTEGHEEPE
;
A
#
# COMPACT_ATOMS: atom_id res chain seq x y z
N MET A 1 -50.58 39.26 -0.71
CA MET A 1 -51.61 38.47 0.01
C MET A 1 -51.94 37.22 -0.79
N LYS A 2 -51.71 36.04 -0.23
CA LYS A 2 -52.27 34.69 -0.54
C LYS A 2 -51.67 33.75 0.53
N LEU A 3 -52.28 33.70 1.72
CA LEU A 3 -53.00 32.55 2.31
C LEU A 3 -52.51 31.17 1.85
N ILE A 4 -52.21 30.29 2.81
CA ILE A 4 -52.86 28.98 2.96
C ILE A 4 -52.62 28.48 4.39
N LYS A 5 -53.73 28.07 5.02
CA LYS A 5 -53.84 27.67 6.42
C LYS A 5 -53.34 26.23 6.63
N LEU A 6 -52.62 26.08 7.73
CA LEU A 6 -52.22 24.85 8.39
C LEU A 6 -53.45 23.97 8.70
N ILE A 7 -53.44 22.71 8.25
CA ILE A 7 -54.35 21.66 8.74
C ILE A 7 -53.47 20.45 9.11
N CYS A 8 -53.34 20.21 10.41
CA CYS A 8 -52.86 18.95 10.96
C CYS A 8 -53.98 17.91 10.86
N LEU A 9 -53.67 16.73 10.31
CA LEU A 9 -54.42 15.52 10.63
C LEU A 9 -53.41 14.37 10.83
N LEU A 10 -53.31 13.97 12.08
CA LEU A 10 -52.61 12.80 12.61
C LEU A 10 -53.60 11.62 12.61
N VAL A 11 -53.08 10.39 12.78
CA VAL A 11 -53.75 9.11 13.17
C VAL A 11 -54.03 8.13 12.00
N LEU A 12 -53.74 6.81 11.99
CA LEU A 12 -53.02 5.82 12.83
C LEU A 12 -52.84 4.52 11.98
N PHE A 13 -51.89 3.67 12.39
CA PHE A 13 -51.57 2.24 12.10
C PHE A 13 -52.52 1.35 11.26
N THR A 14 -51.95 0.47 10.40
CA THR A 14 -52.41 -0.94 10.21
C THR A 14 -51.33 -1.87 9.59
N SER A 15 -50.96 -2.89 10.38
CA SER A 15 -50.52 -4.29 10.11
C SER A 15 -49.50 -4.68 9.03
N CYS A 16 -48.45 -5.39 9.49
CA CYS A 16 -47.71 -6.43 8.77
C CYS A 16 -48.58 -7.70 8.57
N SER A 17 -48.39 -8.40 7.44
CA SER A 17 -48.16 -9.85 7.35
C SER A 17 -47.92 -10.31 5.89
N ASP A 18 -46.82 -11.06 5.77
CA ASP A 18 -46.38 -12.16 4.87
C ASP A 18 -47.08 -12.49 3.53
N ASP A 19 -46.27 -12.64 2.46
CA ASP A 19 -45.93 -13.93 1.81
C ASP A 19 -45.30 -13.68 0.40
N VAL A 20 -43.98 -13.91 0.23
CA VAL A 20 -43.32 -15.08 -0.42
C VAL A 20 -43.34 -15.11 -1.95
N GLN A 21 -42.17 -14.84 -2.53
CA GLN A 21 -41.59 -15.56 -3.68
C GLN A 21 -40.05 -15.48 -3.48
N GLU A 22 -39.41 -16.43 -2.78
CA GLU A 22 -38.81 -17.66 -3.32
C GLU A 22 -38.38 -17.52 -4.79
N SER A 23 -37.18 -17.85 -5.25
CA SER A 23 -36.01 -18.56 -4.74
C SER A 23 -35.03 -18.52 -5.95
N LEU A 24 -33.72 -18.36 -5.82
CA LEU A 24 -32.78 -19.45 -5.56
C LEU A 24 -31.37 -18.82 -5.44
N THR A 25 -30.84 -18.82 -4.22
CA THR A 25 -29.65 -19.58 -3.76
C THR A 25 -28.33 -19.11 -4.35
N ASP A 26 -27.50 -18.42 -3.56
CA ASP A 26 -26.63 -19.06 -2.56
C ASP A 26 -25.57 -19.92 -3.27
N VAL A 27 -24.39 -19.34 -3.49
CA VAL A 27 -23.06 -19.89 -3.18
C VAL A 27 -22.05 -18.77 -3.48
N LYS A 28 -21.57 -18.08 -2.44
CA LYS A 28 -20.14 -17.95 -2.07
C LYS A 28 -19.89 -16.71 -1.21
N GLU A 29 -19.49 -16.99 0.04
CA GLU A 29 -18.54 -16.22 0.86
C GLU A 29 -18.84 -14.72 0.99
N ASN A 30 -19.33 -14.21 2.12
CA ASN A 30 -18.54 -14.10 3.37
C ASN A 30 -17.02 -14.13 3.17
N LEU A 31 -16.50 -13.43 2.16
CA LEU A 31 -15.12 -12.99 2.17
C LEU A 31 -15.17 -11.56 2.72
N ALA A 32 -15.02 -11.45 4.04
CA ALA A 32 -14.30 -10.29 4.55
C ALA A 32 -12.94 -10.38 3.87
N THR A 33 -12.76 -9.69 2.75
CA THR A 33 -11.44 -9.49 2.16
C THR A 33 -10.72 -8.64 3.17
N GLU A 34 -10.06 -9.28 4.14
CA GLU A 34 -9.08 -8.61 4.98
C GLU A 34 -8.04 -8.06 4.01
N SER A 35 -8.15 -6.76 3.74
CA SER A 35 -7.29 -6.09 2.78
C SER A 35 -5.90 -6.07 3.37
N LEU A 36 -4.94 -6.71 2.70
CA LEU A 36 -3.54 -6.66 3.07
C LEU A 36 -3.10 -5.22 3.34
N HIS A 37 -2.52 -4.96 4.51
CA HIS A 37 -2.06 -3.62 4.89
C HIS A 37 -0.64 -3.64 5.45
N LEU A 38 0.12 -2.58 5.17
CA LEU A 38 1.41 -2.35 5.82
C LEU A 38 1.19 -1.51 7.08
N GLU A 39 1.63 -2.02 8.23
CA GLU A 39 1.55 -1.28 9.49
C GLU A 39 2.35 0.04 9.41
N ALA A 40 1.81 1.08 10.04
CA ALA A 40 2.43 2.41 9.99
C ALA A 40 3.84 2.39 10.60
N ALA A 41 4.04 1.62 11.68
CA ALA A 41 5.34 1.46 12.32
C ALA A 41 6.36 0.77 11.40
N ASP A 42 5.93 -0.24 10.65
CA ASP A 42 6.80 -0.97 9.72
C ASP A 42 7.17 -0.10 8.51
N SER A 43 6.22 0.67 7.97
CA SER A 43 6.50 1.64 6.92
C SER A 43 7.56 2.66 7.37
N VAL A 44 7.41 3.22 8.57
CA VAL A 44 8.40 4.15 9.16
C VAL A 44 9.77 3.49 9.31
N ALA A 45 9.84 2.28 9.86
CA ALA A 45 11.09 1.56 10.05
C ALA A 45 11.81 1.26 8.72
N ILE A 46 11.07 0.88 7.68
CA ILE A 46 11.62 0.66 6.33
C ILE A 46 12.19 1.97 5.77
N ILE A 47 11.44 3.07 5.86
CA ILE A 47 11.85 4.39 5.35
C ILE A 47 13.09 4.89 6.07
N GLU A 48 13.13 4.84 7.41
CA GLU A 48 14.30 5.27 8.18
C GLU A 48 15.55 4.45 7.85
N LYS A 49 15.41 3.15 7.61
CA LYS A 49 16.52 2.30 7.18
C LYS A 49 17.02 2.69 5.78
N LEU A 50 16.10 2.98 4.86
CA LEU A 50 16.45 3.46 3.51
C LEU A 50 17.19 4.80 3.57
N GLU A 51 16.67 5.78 4.28
CA GLU A 51 17.28 7.11 4.45
C GLU A 51 18.70 7.01 5.00
N ARG A 52 18.87 6.20 6.05
CA ARG A 52 20.19 5.96 6.68
C ARG A 52 21.16 5.33 5.70
N THR A 53 20.74 4.28 5.01
CA THR A 53 21.61 3.52 4.09
C THR A 53 22.02 4.38 2.89
N LEU A 54 21.07 5.09 2.28
CA LEU A 54 21.33 5.94 1.13
C LEU A 54 22.16 7.18 1.50
N SER A 55 21.91 7.80 2.65
CA SER A 55 22.71 8.93 3.14
C SER A 55 24.15 8.50 3.45
N ALA A 56 24.35 7.32 4.04
CA ALA A 56 25.68 6.77 4.28
C ALA A 56 26.43 6.47 2.96
N ALA A 57 25.72 6.03 1.93
CA ALA A 57 26.26 5.79 0.60
C ALA A 57 26.52 7.07 -0.22
N THR A 58 26.02 8.22 0.22
CA THR A 58 26.10 9.49 -0.50
C THR A 58 26.74 10.59 0.38
N PRO A 59 28.07 10.63 0.48
CA PRO A 59 28.76 11.58 1.37
C PRO A 59 28.36 13.03 1.11
N GLY A 60 27.98 13.73 2.19
CA GLY A 60 27.58 15.14 2.12
C GLY A 60 26.11 15.38 1.76
N GLN A 61 25.32 14.33 1.50
CA GLN A 61 23.88 14.44 1.22
C GLN A 61 23.07 13.67 2.27
N LYS A 62 22.22 14.38 3.02
CA LYS A 62 21.19 13.75 3.85
C LYS A 62 19.96 13.49 2.98
N ILE A 63 19.60 12.22 2.84
CA ILE A 63 18.44 11.78 2.07
C ILE A 63 17.27 11.62 3.04
N THR A 64 16.15 12.28 2.72
CA THR A 64 14.88 12.15 3.43
C THR A 64 13.77 11.99 2.40
N PHE A 65 12.90 10.99 2.58
CA PHE A 65 11.74 10.79 1.72
C PHE A 65 10.58 11.66 2.19
N GLN A 66 9.87 12.28 1.25
CA GLN A 66 8.77 13.20 1.53
C GLN A 66 7.43 12.48 1.51
N THR A 67 7.30 11.45 0.67
CA THR A 67 6.06 10.68 0.52
C THR A 67 6.35 9.20 0.45
N SER A 68 5.36 8.40 0.84
CA SER A 68 5.38 6.96 0.69
C SER A 68 3.98 6.42 0.38
N GLU A 69 3.90 5.40 -0.45
CA GLU A 69 2.65 4.71 -0.80
C GLU A 69 2.89 3.20 -0.94
N VAL A 70 1.88 2.39 -0.60
CA VAL A 70 1.87 0.96 -0.95
C VAL A 70 1.17 0.82 -2.31
N LYS A 71 1.81 0.08 -3.23
CA LYS A 71 1.27 -0.17 -4.56
C LYS A 71 1.42 -1.63 -4.95
N GLU A 72 0.38 -2.18 -5.57
CA GLU A 72 0.44 -3.48 -6.24
C GLU A 72 0.89 -3.28 -7.69
N ILE A 73 1.93 -3.99 -8.11
CA ILE A 73 2.46 -3.98 -9.47
C ILE A 73 2.64 -5.43 -9.89
N GLU A 74 1.93 -5.86 -10.95
CA GLU A 74 2.03 -7.22 -11.49
C GLU A 74 1.80 -8.34 -10.45
N GLY A 75 0.90 -8.11 -9.49
CA GLY A 75 0.56 -9.08 -8.44
C GLY A 75 1.53 -9.13 -7.25
N ALA A 76 2.50 -8.22 -7.18
CA ALA A 76 3.39 -8.06 -6.03
C ALA A 76 3.17 -6.69 -5.36
N TYR A 77 3.27 -6.67 -4.03
CA TYR A 77 3.14 -5.45 -3.23
C TYR A 77 4.48 -4.77 -3.01
N TYR A 78 4.47 -3.44 -3.08
CA TYR A 78 5.66 -2.62 -2.92
C TYR A 78 5.39 -1.39 -2.07
N LEU A 79 6.34 -1.03 -1.21
CA LEU A 79 6.40 0.29 -0.60
C LEU A 79 7.24 1.20 -1.48
N ILE A 80 6.65 2.26 -2.00
CA ILE A 80 7.31 3.26 -2.83
C ILE A 80 7.52 4.52 -2.00
N ALA A 81 8.77 4.89 -1.73
CA ALA A 81 9.17 6.13 -1.05
C ALA A 81 9.80 7.11 -2.04
N ARG A 82 9.42 8.40 -1.99
CA ARG A 82 9.83 9.41 -2.98
C ARG A 82 10.29 10.72 -2.33
N ASN A 83 11.29 11.35 -2.93
CA ASN A 83 11.59 12.77 -2.79
C ASN A 83 11.90 13.36 -4.17
N ASP A 84 12.34 14.62 -4.21
CA ASP A 84 12.61 15.33 -5.47
C ASP A 84 13.72 14.68 -6.33
N GLU A 85 14.63 13.93 -5.71
CA GLU A 85 15.80 13.36 -6.37
C GLU A 85 15.77 11.83 -6.50
N TYR A 86 15.09 11.13 -5.60
CA TYR A 86 15.18 9.69 -5.42
C TYR A 86 13.79 9.08 -5.31
N VAL A 87 13.66 7.90 -5.90
CA VAL A 87 12.55 6.98 -5.67
C VAL A 87 13.11 5.65 -5.25
N SER A 88 12.61 5.12 -4.14
CA SER A 88 12.97 3.81 -3.63
C SER A 88 11.72 2.92 -3.61
N THR A 89 11.83 1.73 -4.19
CA THR A 89 10.78 0.72 -4.23
C THR A 89 11.24 -0.49 -3.44
N THR A 90 10.59 -0.75 -2.30
CA THR A 90 10.84 -1.91 -1.43
C THR A 90 9.83 -3.00 -1.72
N LEU A 91 10.30 -4.23 -1.92
CA LEU A 91 9.43 -5.38 -2.08
C LEU A 91 8.81 -5.74 -0.74
N LEU A 92 7.49 -5.93 -0.74
CA LEU A 92 6.73 -6.43 0.39
C LEU A 92 6.29 -7.87 0.11
N LYS A 93 6.07 -8.61 1.18
CA LYS A 93 5.47 -9.95 1.17
C LYS A 93 4.37 -10.01 2.22
N GLU A 94 3.48 -10.98 2.07
CA GLU A 94 2.47 -11.27 3.09
C GLU A 94 3.17 -11.75 4.37
N GLY A 95 2.77 -11.15 5.49
CA GLY A 95 3.08 -11.57 6.85
C GLY A 95 1.88 -12.26 7.50
N ASP A 96 1.88 -12.33 8.82
CA ASP A 96 0.76 -12.86 9.60
C ASP A 96 -0.41 -11.84 9.62
N ASP A 97 -1.62 -12.30 9.92
CA ASP A 97 -2.80 -11.46 10.17
C ASP A 97 -3.13 -10.45 9.05
N ASN A 98 -2.93 -10.84 7.78
CA ASN A 98 -3.11 -9.99 6.60
C ASN A 98 -2.26 -8.72 6.63
N THR A 99 -1.10 -8.77 7.25
CA THR A 99 -0.12 -7.68 7.17
C THR A 99 0.82 -7.85 5.99
N LEU A 100 1.38 -6.74 5.53
CA LEU A 100 2.51 -6.72 4.62
C LEU A 100 3.78 -6.44 5.41
N VAL A 101 4.83 -7.21 5.14
CA VAL A 101 6.16 -7.04 5.75
C VAL A 101 7.23 -6.91 4.67
N THR A 102 8.40 -6.36 5.03
CA THR A 102 9.51 -6.24 4.08
C THR A 102 10.01 -7.61 3.61
N ALA A 103 10.27 -7.74 2.31
CA ALA A 103 10.95 -8.90 1.72
C ALA A 103 12.48 -8.74 1.69
N GLY A 104 13.02 -7.67 2.27
CA GLY A 104 14.46 -7.49 2.48
C GLY A 104 15.22 -6.80 1.34
N ILE A 105 14.53 -6.43 0.26
CA ILE A 105 15.12 -5.80 -0.92
C ILE A 105 14.41 -4.52 -1.31
N SER A 106 15.21 -3.49 -1.59
CA SER A 106 14.76 -2.24 -2.16
C SER A 106 15.59 -1.88 -3.38
N CYS A 107 14.99 -1.17 -4.32
CA CYS A 107 15.66 -0.63 -5.50
C CYS A 107 15.45 0.87 -5.53
N THR A 108 16.53 1.63 -5.65
CA THR A 108 16.51 3.09 -5.60
C THR A 108 17.08 3.67 -6.89
N SER A 109 16.40 4.66 -7.46
CA SER A 109 16.88 5.37 -8.64
C SER A 109 16.61 6.86 -8.58
N LYS A 110 17.48 7.64 -9.22
CA LYS A 110 17.24 9.06 -9.49
C LYS A 110 16.47 9.27 -10.79
N ALA A 111 16.88 8.56 -11.83
CA ALA A 111 16.41 8.81 -13.18
C ALA A 111 15.07 8.14 -13.51
N CYS A 112 14.71 7.06 -12.81
CA CYS A 112 13.41 6.41 -12.95
C CYS A 112 12.35 6.92 -11.96
N SER A 113 12.57 8.09 -11.34
CA SER A 113 11.66 8.63 -10.33
C SER A 113 10.22 8.80 -10.84
N GLY A 114 10.03 9.10 -12.13
CA GLY A 114 8.70 9.19 -12.76
C GLY A 114 8.06 7.86 -13.19
N SER A 115 8.78 6.73 -13.12
CA SER A 115 8.26 5.42 -13.53
C SER A 115 7.83 4.61 -12.31
N SER A 116 6.73 3.84 -12.44
CA SER A 116 6.30 2.89 -11.40
C SER A 116 6.64 1.44 -11.70
N THR A 117 7.24 1.15 -12.86
CA THR A 117 7.60 -0.22 -13.30
C THR A 117 9.10 -0.38 -13.58
N SER A 118 9.88 0.68 -13.43
CA SER A 118 11.32 0.68 -13.69
C SER A 118 12.09 0.88 -12.38
N CYS A 119 13.22 0.21 -12.23
CA CYS A 119 13.95 0.12 -10.98
C CYS A 119 13.12 -0.40 -9.79
N VAL A 120 12.41 -1.50 -10.02
CA VAL A 120 11.66 -2.21 -8.98
C VAL A 120 12.34 -3.54 -8.66
N PRO A 121 12.28 -4.04 -7.42
CA PRO A 121 12.77 -5.37 -7.11
C PRO A 121 12.03 -6.43 -7.94
N LYS A 122 12.78 -7.34 -8.54
CA LYS A 122 12.20 -8.50 -9.22
C LYS A 122 11.70 -9.51 -8.18
N SER A 123 10.80 -10.38 -8.62
CA SER A 123 10.29 -11.51 -7.84
C SER A 123 11.37 -12.51 -7.40
N ASP A 124 12.58 -12.44 -7.97
CA ASP A 124 13.73 -13.22 -7.52
C ASP A 124 14.26 -12.80 -6.13
N GLY A 125 13.79 -11.66 -5.59
CA GLY A 125 14.23 -11.08 -4.32
C GLY A 125 15.70 -10.63 -4.32
N LYS A 126 16.36 -10.61 -5.48
CA LYS A 126 17.82 -10.50 -5.61
C LYS A 126 18.25 -9.39 -6.55
N SER A 127 17.46 -9.05 -7.55
CA SER A 127 17.83 -8.06 -8.57
C SER A 127 16.75 -6.99 -8.77
N CYS A 128 17.14 -5.87 -9.37
CA CYS A 128 16.22 -4.81 -9.76
C CYS A 128 15.91 -4.89 -11.25
N THR A 129 14.73 -4.46 -11.67
CA THR A 129 14.47 -4.17 -13.09
C THR A 129 15.35 -3.01 -13.54
N PRO A 130 15.82 -3.01 -14.79
CA PRO A 130 16.67 -1.92 -15.27
C PRO A 130 15.89 -0.60 -15.32
N CYS A 131 16.62 0.49 -15.10
CA CYS A 131 16.17 1.83 -15.48
C CYS A 131 16.72 2.16 -16.87
N LEU A 132 15.95 2.86 -17.72
CA LEU A 132 16.35 3.21 -19.08
C LEU A 132 17.71 3.95 -19.16
N THR A 133 18.06 4.69 -18.12
CA THR A 133 19.31 5.46 -18.03
C THR A 133 20.39 4.80 -17.16
N GLY A 134 20.15 3.59 -16.63
CA GLY A 134 21.15 2.81 -15.89
C GLY A 134 21.33 3.11 -14.40
N ASP A 135 20.71 4.17 -13.85
CA ASP A 135 20.91 4.60 -12.46
C ASP A 135 20.06 3.83 -11.42
N CYS A 136 19.91 2.51 -11.59
CA CYS A 136 19.15 1.69 -10.65
C CYS A 136 20.08 0.99 -9.67
N THR A 137 20.10 1.47 -8.44
CA THR A 137 20.93 0.93 -7.36
C THR A 137 20.08 0.02 -6.47
N LYS A 138 20.56 -1.20 -6.23
CA LYS A 138 19.96 -2.10 -5.23
C LYS A 138 20.39 -1.67 -3.84
N THR A 139 19.43 -1.55 -2.94
CA THR A 139 19.63 -1.34 -1.50
C THR A 139 19.12 -2.57 -0.77
N VAL A 140 19.98 -3.25 -0.01
CA VAL A 140 19.55 -4.37 0.83
C VAL A 140 19.01 -3.81 2.14
N THR A 141 17.74 -4.01 2.40
CA THR A 141 17.05 -3.62 3.63
C THR A 141 16.76 -4.89 4.42
N GLU A 142 17.79 -5.60 4.89
CA GLU A 142 17.61 -6.89 5.60
C GLU A 142 16.52 -6.75 6.68
N GLY A 143 15.48 -7.57 6.60
CA GLY A 143 14.44 -7.63 7.62
C GLY A 143 15.03 -8.28 8.86
N HIS A 144 14.84 -7.63 10.01
CA HIS A 144 15.02 -8.16 11.37
C HIS A 144 16.13 -9.23 11.53
N GLU A 145 17.33 -8.80 11.95
CA GLU A 145 18.27 -9.72 12.60
C GLU A 145 17.66 -10.10 13.96
N GLU A 146 17.11 -11.32 14.05
CA GLU A 146 16.89 -11.97 15.34
C GLU A 146 18.27 -12.36 15.87
N PRO A 147 18.69 -11.91 17.08
CA PRO A 147 19.98 -12.29 17.63
C PRO A 147 19.95 -13.75 18.08
N GLU A 148 20.93 -14.54 17.61
CA GLU A 148 21.25 -15.88 18.15
C GLU A 148 21.63 -15.84 19.64
#